data_AF-A0A7S3C046-F1
#
_entry.id   AF-A0A7S3C046-F1
#
_cell.length_a   1.000
_cell.length_b   1.000
_cell.length_c   1.000
_cell.angle_alpha   90.00
_cell.angle_beta   90.00
_cell.angle_gamma   90.00
#
_symmetry.space_group_name_H-M   'P 1'
#
loop_
_entity.id
_entity.type
_entity.pdbx_description
1 polymer ?
#
loop_
_entity_poly.entity_id
_entity_poly.type
_entity_poly.pdbx_seq_one_letter_code
_entity_poly.pdbx_strand_id
1 'polypeptide(L)'
;PTPSGLHCVIAPNMAKQIVALQAALEHMAGEFPGSFEGYALRVVESHQSTKADTSGTAKAISASLAKLNGDETFGTDSIEKVRLPEDQLAGGGPSHTGVSPVAEHALGGHAFHTYSLVSGDGNVEFQFRHNVQGRATYAEGTVDAAVFLASKAATASEQRVFSMIDVLRAGAM
;
A
#
# COMPACT_ATOMS: atom_id res chain seq x y z
N PRO A 1 -25.81 -5.12 4.75
CA PRO A 1 -25.96 -5.89 6.02
C PRO A 1 -25.41 -7.32 5.85
N THR A 2 -24.62 -7.80 6.82
CA THR A 2 -24.24 -9.22 6.85
C THR A 2 -25.48 -10.09 7.06
N PRO A 3 -25.63 -11.23 6.34
CA PRO A 3 -26.77 -12.14 6.53
C PRO A 3 -26.93 -12.63 7.98
N SER A 4 -25.84 -12.66 8.74
CA SER A 4 -25.82 -13.08 10.14
C SER A 4 -26.10 -11.97 11.16
N GLY A 5 -26.14 -10.70 10.74
CA GLY A 5 -26.32 -9.56 11.66
C GLY A 5 -25.18 -9.34 12.66
N LEU A 6 -24.02 -9.98 12.46
CA LEU A 6 -22.84 -9.83 13.31
C LEU A 6 -21.99 -8.61 12.92
N HIS A 7 -21.38 -7.96 13.91
CA HIS A 7 -20.35 -6.96 13.68
C HIS A 7 -19.06 -7.63 13.17
N CYS A 8 -18.45 -7.11 12.10
CA CYS A 8 -17.16 -7.56 11.61
C CYS A 8 -16.33 -6.43 11.00
N VAL A 9 -15.00 -6.60 11.02
CA VAL A 9 -14.06 -5.83 10.20
C VAL A 9 -13.58 -6.74 9.07
N ILE A 10 -13.73 -6.29 7.83
CA ILE A 10 -13.25 -7.00 6.64
C ILE A 10 -12.27 -6.07 5.92
N ALA A 11 -10.99 -6.46 5.90
CA ALA A 11 -9.96 -5.71 5.21
C ALA A 11 -8.91 -6.67 4.60
N PRO A 12 -8.56 -6.51 3.31
CA PRO A 12 -7.52 -7.32 2.67
C PRO A 12 -6.11 -6.95 3.12
N ASN A 13 -5.92 -5.78 3.72
CA ASN A 13 -4.66 -5.34 4.32
C ASN A 13 -4.93 -4.81 5.74
N MET A 14 -4.31 -5.46 6.73
CA MET A 14 -4.46 -5.09 8.14
C MET A 14 -3.41 -4.09 8.62
N ALA A 15 -2.39 -3.74 7.82
CA ALA A 15 -1.44 -2.70 8.16
C ALA A 15 -2.09 -1.33 7.98
N LYS A 16 -2.66 -0.78 9.06
CA LYS A 16 -3.47 0.45 9.00
C LYS A 16 -2.72 1.65 8.40
N GLN A 17 -1.41 1.75 8.62
CA GLN A 17 -0.58 2.83 8.08
C GLN A 17 -0.45 2.76 6.55
N ILE A 18 -0.35 1.55 5.99
CA ILE A 18 -0.35 1.36 4.53
C ILE A 18 -1.72 1.69 3.95
N VAL A 19 -2.79 1.27 4.63
CA VAL A 19 -4.17 1.61 4.24
C VAL A 19 -4.40 3.12 4.27
N ALA A 20 -3.85 3.83 5.25
CA ALA A 20 -3.93 5.29 5.33
C ALA A 20 -3.25 5.98 4.14
N LEU A 21 -2.05 5.54 3.75
CA LEU A 21 -1.37 6.05 2.55
C LEU A 21 -2.18 5.77 1.28
N GLN A 22 -2.69 4.54 1.13
CA GLN A 22 -3.53 4.17 -0.01
C GLN A 22 -4.75 5.08 -0.12
N ALA A 23 -5.46 5.32 0.99
CA ALA A 23 -6.64 6.18 1.01
C ALA A 23 -6.32 7.64 0.71
N ALA A 24 -5.18 8.15 1.22
CA ALA A 24 -4.74 9.52 0.94
C ALA A 24 -4.46 9.72 -0.55
N LEU A 25 -3.75 8.78 -1.19
CA LEU A 25 -3.47 8.85 -2.63
C LEU A 25 -4.71 8.64 -3.48
N GLU A 26 -5.61 7.74 -3.10
CA GLU A 26 -6.89 7.54 -3.77
C GLU A 26 -7.75 8.81 -3.72
N HIS A 27 -7.82 9.46 -2.56
CA HIS A 27 -8.53 10.72 -2.38
C HIS A 27 -7.90 11.85 -3.22
N MET A 28 -6.59 12.01 -3.16
CA MET A 28 -5.84 13.00 -3.96
C MET A 28 -6.07 12.79 -5.47
N ALA A 29 -6.04 11.54 -5.95
CA ALA A 29 -6.34 11.19 -7.34
C ALA A 29 -7.81 11.42 -7.71
N GLY A 30 -8.72 11.33 -6.74
CA GLY A 30 -10.13 11.73 -6.87
C GLY A 30 -10.30 13.23 -7.11
N GLU A 31 -9.60 14.04 -6.32
CA GLU A 31 -9.75 15.50 -6.32
C GLU A 31 -8.93 16.22 -7.41
N PHE A 32 -7.73 15.71 -7.73
CA PHE A 32 -6.78 16.38 -8.63
C PHE A 32 -6.31 15.47 -9.78
N PRO A 33 -7.21 14.89 -10.59
CA PRO A 33 -6.80 14.07 -11.75
C PRO A 33 -5.93 14.88 -12.72
N GLY A 34 -4.87 14.26 -13.25
CA GLY A 34 -3.94 14.92 -14.18
C GLY A 34 -2.98 15.94 -13.54
N SER A 35 -2.98 16.12 -12.22
CA SER A 35 -2.09 17.07 -11.53
C SER A 35 -0.58 16.76 -11.67
N PHE A 36 -0.24 15.55 -12.11
CA PHE A 36 1.12 15.10 -12.44
C PHE A 36 1.28 14.78 -13.93
N GLU A 37 0.45 15.33 -14.82
CA GLU A 37 0.59 15.13 -16.26
C GLU A 37 2.01 15.52 -16.73
N GLY A 38 2.59 14.70 -17.60
CA GLY A 38 3.98 14.84 -18.03
C GLY A 38 5.02 14.26 -17.08
N TYR A 39 4.61 13.65 -15.95
CA TYR A 39 5.50 12.87 -15.09
C TYR A 39 5.49 11.38 -15.48
N ALA A 40 6.67 10.77 -15.51
CA ALA A 40 6.83 9.33 -15.71
C ALA A 40 6.63 8.57 -14.39
N LEU A 41 5.68 7.63 -14.37
CA LEU A 41 5.43 6.73 -13.24
C LEU A 41 6.31 5.48 -13.34
N ARG A 42 7.06 5.18 -12.28
CA ARG A 42 7.75 3.89 -12.09
C ARG A 42 7.32 3.27 -10.78
N VAL A 43 6.96 2.00 -10.81
CA VAL A 43 6.59 1.24 -9.62
C VAL A 43 7.43 -0.03 -9.53
N VAL A 44 8.10 -0.21 -8.40
CA VAL A 44 8.95 -1.36 -8.13
C VAL A 44 8.54 -1.97 -6.78
N GLU A 45 8.29 -3.28 -6.76
CA GLU A 45 7.98 -4.01 -5.54
C GLU A 45 8.90 -5.20 -5.30
N SER A 46 9.17 -5.46 -4.01
CA SER A 46 9.90 -6.63 -3.56
C SER A 46 9.08 -7.40 -2.53
N HIS A 47 8.95 -8.70 -2.79
CA HIS A 47 8.30 -9.70 -1.96
C HIS A 47 9.10 -11.01 -2.06
N GLN A 48 8.74 -12.02 -1.28
CA GLN A 48 9.38 -13.35 -1.32
C GLN A 48 9.43 -13.89 -2.76
N SER A 49 10.51 -14.62 -3.08
CA SER A 49 10.74 -15.20 -4.41
C SER A 49 9.60 -16.09 -4.92
N THR A 50 8.85 -16.73 -4.01
CA THR A 50 7.69 -17.57 -4.32
C THR A 50 6.42 -16.80 -4.66
N LYS A 51 6.39 -15.48 -4.45
CA LYS A 51 5.22 -14.64 -4.73
C LYS A 51 5.20 -14.20 -6.19
N ALA A 52 4.39 -14.90 -6.99
CA ALA A 52 4.26 -14.65 -8.42
C ALA A 52 3.42 -13.40 -8.74
N ASP A 53 2.41 -13.12 -7.92
CA ASP A 53 1.43 -12.07 -8.15
C ASP A 53 1.86 -10.71 -7.56
N THR A 54 1.43 -9.65 -8.24
CA THR A 54 1.63 -8.28 -7.79
C THR A 54 0.73 -7.97 -6.60
N SER A 55 1.29 -7.30 -5.58
CA SER A 55 0.56 -6.89 -4.38
C SER A 55 -0.73 -6.12 -4.71
N GLY A 56 -1.84 -6.47 -4.06
CA GLY A 56 -3.10 -5.71 -4.19
C GLY A 56 -2.92 -4.23 -3.81
N THR A 57 -2.09 -3.94 -2.80
CA THR A 57 -1.71 -2.57 -2.44
C THR A 57 -0.90 -1.87 -3.53
N ALA A 58 0.01 -2.59 -4.20
CA ALA A 58 0.76 -2.01 -5.33
C ALA A 58 -0.18 -1.60 -6.45
N LYS A 59 -1.14 -2.47 -6.81
CA LYS A 59 -2.16 -2.20 -7.84
C LYS A 59 -3.03 -0.99 -7.48
N ALA A 60 -3.50 -0.91 -6.24
CA ALA A 60 -4.36 0.18 -5.79
C ALA A 60 -3.62 1.53 -5.83
N ILE A 61 -2.41 1.59 -5.27
CA ILE A 61 -1.60 2.81 -5.25
C ILE A 61 -1.18 3.20 -6.67
N SER A 62 -0.73 2.25 -7.51
CA SER A 62 -0.33 2.55 -8.88
C SER A 62 -1.50 3.08 -9.71
N ALA A 63 -2.72 2.56 -9.53
CA ALA A 63 -3.91 3.08 -10.20
C ALA A 63 -4.22 4.53 -9.80
N SER A 64 -4.09 4.87 -8.52
CA SER A 64 -4.25 6.26 -8.07
C SER A 64 -3.17 7.18 -8.67
N LEU A 65 -1.91 6.75 -8.69
CA LEU A 65 -0.81 7.52 -9.28
C LEU A 65 -0.94 7.66 -10.81
N ALA A 66 -1.42 6.62 -11.49
CA ALA A 66 -1.70 6.64 -12.92
C ALA A 66 -2.80 7.67 -13.26
N LYS A 67 -3.85 7.75 -12.42
CA LYS A 67 -4.88 8.78 -12.55
C LYS A 67 -4.33 10.19 -12.32
N LEU A 68 -3.34 10.34 -11.44
CA LEU A 68 -2.69 11.63 -11.18
C LEU A 68 -1.79 12.07 -12.34
N ASN A 69 -1.04 11.16 -12.97
CA ASN A 69 -0.17 11.50 -14.09
C ASN A 69 -0.84 11.38 -15.48
N GLY A 70 -2.10 10.95 -15.54
CA GLY A 70 -2.86 10.83 -16.79
C GLY A 70 -2.48 9.62 -17.65
N ASP A 71 -1.70 8.67 -17.12
CA ASP A 71 -1.29 7.47 -17.86
C ASP A 71 -2.36 6.38 -17.78
N GLU A 72 -3.28 6.36 -18.74
CA GLU A 72 -4.30 5.31 -18.86
C GLU A 72 -3.75 3.94 -19.25
N THR A 73 -2.49 3.87 -19.68
CA THR A 73 -1.83 2.61 -20.10
C THR A 73 -1.10 1.91 -18.96
N PHE A 74 -0.89 2.59 -17.83
CA PHE A 74 -0.18 2.01 -16.69
C PHE A 74 -1.00 0.86 -16.08
N GLY A 75 -0.50 -0.36 -16.24
CA GLY A 75 -1.17 -1.58 -15.81
C GLY A 75 -0.38 -2.36 -14.77
N THR A 76 -0.93 -3.51 -14.36
CA THR A 76 -0.22 -4.44 -13.45
C THR A 76 1.09 -4.95 -14.04
N ASP A 77 1.14 -5.10 -15.37
CA ASP A 77 2.32 -5.59 -16.08
C ASP A 77 3.45 -4.54 -16.16
N SER A 78 3.12 -3.26 -15.92
CA SER A 78 4.09 -2.16 -15.81
C SER A 78 4.83 -2.14 -14.46
N ILE A 79 4.41 -2.97 -13.49
CA ILE A 79 5.01 -3.03 -12.16
C ILE A 79 6.21 -3.97 -12.17
N GLU A 80 7.38 -3.43 -11.83
CA GLU A 80 8.63 -4.18 -11.74
C GLU A 80 8.66 -5.02 -10.45
N LYS A 81 8.89 -6.33 -10.62
CA LYS A 81 8.88 -7.30 -9.52
C LYS A 81 10.29 -7.77 -9.22
N VAL A 82 10.86 -7.31 -8.11
CA VAL A 82 12.15 -7.79 -7.60
C VAL A 82 11.91 -9.04 -6.76
N ARG A 83 12.46 -10.17 -7.20
CA ARG A 83 12.24 -11.50 -6.60
C ARG A 83 13.52 -12.32 -6.37
N LEU A 84 14.60 -11.98 -7.07
CA LEU A 84 15.90 -12.64 -6.91
C LEU A 84 16.57 -12.14 -5.62
N PRO A 85 16.97 -13.03 -4.70
CA PRO A 85 17.59 -12.62 -3.44
C PRO A 85 18.78 -11.67 -3.61
N GLU A 86 19.63 -11.87 -4.62
CA GLU A 86 20.74 -10.93 -4.88
C GLU A 86 20.27 -9.49 -5.13
N ASP A 87 19.23 -9.31 -5.95
CA ASP A 87 18.68 -7.99 -6.27
C ASP A 87 17.93 -7.38 -5.08
N GLN A 88 17.30 -8.22 -4.26
CA GLN A 88 16.63 -7.79 -3.03
C GLN A 88 17.63 -7.28 -2.00
N LEU A 89 18.75 -7.98 -1.82
CA LEU A 89 19.83 -7.58 -0.93
C LEU A 89 20.55 -6.32 -1.45
N ALA A 90 20.78 -6.23 -2.77
CA ALA A 90 21.42 -5.07 -3.37
C ALA A 90 20.53 -3.82 -3.34
N GLY A 91 19.23 -3.98 -3.57
CA GLY A 91 18.27 -2.90 -3.71
C GLY A 91 18.62 -1.94 -4.86
N GLY A 92 18.00 -0.76 -4.83
CA GLY A 92 18.21 0.33 -5.81
C GLY A 92 19.53 1.07 -5.71
N GLY A 93 20.48 0.58 -4.91
CA GLY A 93 21.79 1.22 -4.73
C GLY A 93 21.74 2.67 -4.21
N PRO A 94 22.80 3.47 -4.47
CA PRO A 94 22.93 4.84 -3.96
C PRO A 94 22.02 5.86 -4.65
N SER A 95 21.47 5.52 -5.82
CA SER A 95 20.50 6.37 -6.52
C SER A 95 19.13 6.37 -5.86
N HIS A 96 18.89 5.46 -4.91
CA HIS A 96 17.57 5.25 -4.32
C HIS A 96 16.49 5.06 -5.41
N THR A 97 16.83 4.50 -6.56
CA THR A 97 15.88 4.20 -7.64
C THR A 97 15.56 2.70 -7.62
N GLY A 98 14.28 2.33 -7.45
CA GLY A 98 13.87 0.96 -7.18
C GLY A 98 13.63 0.69 -5.68
N VAL A 99 13.63 -0.58 -5.27
CA VAL A 99 13.34 -0.96 -3.86
C VAL A 99 14.50 -0.68 -2.92
N SER A 100 14.22 -0.48 -1.64
CA SER A 100 15.28 -0.42 -0.63
C SER A 100 15.95 -1.80 -0.45
N PRO A 101 17.23 -1.85 -0.04
CA PRO A 101 17.89 -3.09 0.32
C PRO A 101 17.10 -3.85 1.39
N VAL A 102 16.75 -5.10 1.11
CA VAL A 102 16.08 -6.00 2.05
C VAL A 102 17.15 -6.63 2.92
N ALA A 103 17.00 -6.56 4.25
CA ALA A 103 17.93 -7.24 5.15
C ALA A 103 17.80 -8.77 4.98
N GLU A 104 18.92 -9.50 5.06
CA GLU A 104 18.96 -10.95 4.81
C GLU A 104 17.93 -11.73 5.64
N HIS A 105 17.79 -11.39 6.92
CA HIS A 105 16.82 -12.02 7.82
C HIS A 105 15.34 -11.76 7.43
N ALA A 106 15.07 -10.74 6.62
CA ALA A 106 13.73 -10.36 6.16
C ALA A 106 13.38 -10.92 4.77
N LEU A 107 14.30 -11.59 4.06
CA LEU A 107 14.04 -12.15 2.73
C LEU A 107 12.84 -13.12 2.72
N GLY A 108 12.68 -13.93 3.76
CA GLY A 108 11.53 -14.84 3.93
C GLY A 108 10.21 -14.14 4.31
N GLY A 109 10.22 -12.82 4.52
CA GLY A 109 9.14 -12.10 5.18
C GLY A 109 9.26 -10.59 4.99
N HIS A 110 9.01 -10.06 3.79
CA HIS A 110 8.97 -8.61 3.57
C HIS A 110 7.94 -8.23 2.51
N ALA A 111 7.62 -6.93 2.47
CA ALA A 111 6.81 -6.29 1.45
C ALA A 111 7.30 -4.85 1.25
N PHE A 112 8.20 -4.65 0.29
CA PHE A 112 8.82 -3.35 0.01
C PHE A 112 8.25 -2.80 -1.29
N HIS A 113 7.87 -1.52 -1.29
CA HIS A 113 7.32 -0.88 -2.48
C HIS A 113 7.92 0.51 -2.62
N THR A 114 8.26 0.87 -3.85
CA THR A 114 8.69 2.21 -4.24
C THR A 114 7.87 2.67 -5.43
N TYR A 115 7.30 3.86 -5.33
CA TYR A 115 6.56 4.52 -6.40
C TYR A 115 7.24 5.86 -6.66
N SER A 116 7.70 6.07 -7.89
CA SER A 116 8.38 7.31 -8.31
C SER A 116 7.58 7.99 -9.41
N LEU A 117 7.40 9.30 -9.29
CA LEU A 117 6.93 10.19 -10.35
C LEU A 117 8.06 11.17 -10.67
N VAL A 118 8.58 11.12 -11.89
CA VAL A 118 9.70 11.96 -12.34
C VAL A 118 9.21 12.91 -13.43
N SER A 119 9.46 14.22 -13.28
CA SER A 119 9.07 15.21 -14.29
C SER A 119 9.72 14.93 -15.64
N GLY A 120 9.10 15.33 -16.75
CA GLY A 120 9.62 15.06 -18.10
C GLY A 120 11.02 15.63 -18.38
N ASP A 121 11.45 16.65 -17.65
CA ASP A 121 12.81 17.21 -17.69
C ASP A 121 13.79 16.57 -16.70
N GLY A 122 13.31 15.64 -15.85
CA GLY A 122 14.10 14.92 -14.86
C GLY A 122 14.46 15.70 -13.60
N ASN A 123 14.02 16.95 -13.45
CA ASN A 123 14.46 17.83 -12.36
C ASN A 123 13.68 17.63 -11.05
N VAL A 124 12.51 17.01 -11.10
CA VAL A 124 11.65 16.79 -9.94
C VAL A 124 11.33 15.30 -9.82
N GLU A 125 11.64 14.71 -8.68
CA GLU A 125 11.19 13.37 -8.30
C GLU A 125 10.31 13.43 -7.05
N PHE A 126 9.13 12.84 -7.13
CA PHE A 126 8.34 12.46 -5.97
C PHE A 126 8.47 10.96 -5.76
N GLN A 127 8.78 10.56 -4.53
CA GLN A 127 8.94 9.15 -4.19
C GLN A 127 8.16 8.79 -2.93
N PHE A 128 7.33 7.76 -3.05
CA PHE A 128 6.61 7.16 -1.93
C PHE A 128 7.19 5.76 -1.66
N ARG A 129 7.45 5.46 -0.39
CA ARG A 129 7.97 4.16 0.03
C ARG A 129 7.28 3.64 1.27
N HIS A 130 7.03 2.34 1.28
CA HIS A 130 6.68 1.60 2.48
C HIS A 130 7.37 0.24 2.45
N ASN A 131 8.11 -0.04 3.53
CA ASN A 131 8.98 -1.19 3.65
C ASN A 131 8.58 -1.96 4.91
N VAL A 132 7.88 -3.08 4.73
CA VAL A 132 7.53 -3.96 5.83
C VAL A 132 8.54 -5.09 5.93
N GLN A 133 9.11 -5.27 7.11
CA GLN A 133 9.86 -6.46 7.49
C GLN A 133 9.04 -7.27 8.51
N GLY A 134 8.89 -8.55 8.24
CA GLY A 134 8.08 -9.45 9.06
C GLY A 134 6.59 -9.17 8.95
N ARG A 135 5.87 -9.36 10.06
CA ARG A 135 4.39 -9.34 10.10
C ARG A 135 3.80 -8.46 11.21
N ALA A 136 4.65 -7.77 11.98
CA ALA A 136 4.24 -7.04 13.18
C ALA A 136 3.15 -6.00 12.89
N THR A 137 3.31 -5.19 11.85
CA THR A 137 2.32 -4.15 11.47
C THR A 137 0.93 -4.72 11.18
N TYR A 138 0.84 -5.95 10.64
CA TYR A 138 -0.46 -6.59 10.39
C TYR A 138 -1.08 -7.11 11.68
N ALA A 139 -0.27 -7.61 12.61
CA ALA A 139 -0.73 -8.05 13.93
C ALA A 139 -1.23 -6.86 14.74
N GLU A 140 -0.48 -5.76 14.78
CA GLU A 140 -0.86 -4.52 15.46
C GLU A 140 -2.18 -3.97 14.92
N GLY A 141 -2.31 -3.80 13.60
CA GLY A 141 -3.57 -3.33 13.04
C GLY A 141 -4.75 -4.31 13.22
N THR A 142 -4.48 -5.61 13.42
CA THR A 142 -5.52 -6.58 13.82
C THR A 142 -5.98 -6.37 15.26
N VAL A 143 -5.05 -6.06 16.18
CA VAL A 143 -5.38 -5.69 17.55
C VAL A 143 -6.24 -4.43 17.57
N ASP A 144 -5.84 -3.39 16.82
CA ASP A 144 -6.61 -2.15 16.72
C ASP A 144 -8.01 -2.38 16.15
N ALA A 145 -8.13 -3.21 15.10
CA ALA A 145 -9.42 -3.59 14.54
C ALA A 145 -10.31 -4.35 15.55
N ALA A 146 -9.73 -5.21 16.39
CA ALA A 146 -10.46 -5.92 17.43
C ALA A 146 -10.95 -4.96 18.53
N VAL A 147 -10.11 -4.03 18.98
CA VAL A 147 -10.48 -2.98 19.95
C VAL A 147 -11.59 -2.09 19.38
N PHE A 148 -11.45 -1.67 18.12
CA PHE A 148 -12.48 -0.94 17.40
C PHE A 148 -13.80 -1.71 17.36
N LEU A 149 -13.77 -2.98 16.95
CA LEU A 149 -14.98 -3.78 16.80
C LEU A 149 -15.69 -4.00 18.15
N ALA A 150 -14.92 -4.22 19.23
CA ALA A 150 -15.44 -4.33 20.59
C ALA A 150 -16.19 -3.05 21.00
N SER A 151 -15.65 -1.86 20.68
CA SER A 151 -16.33 -0.59 20.96
C SER A 151 -17.66 -0.47 20.19
N LYS A 152 -17.71 -0.89 18.92
CA LYS A 152 -18.94 -0.83 18.09
C LYS A 152 -20.01 -1.82 18.53
N ALA A 153 -19.59 -2.95 19.09
CA ALA A 153 -20.51 -3.91 19.71
C ALA A 153 -21.12 -3.33 21.00
N ALA A 154 -20.31 -2.68 21.84
CA ALA A 154 -20.76 -2.08 23.10
C ALA A 154 -21.73 -0.91 22.90
N THR A 155 -21.53 -0.08 21.86
CA THR A 155 -22.41 1.07 21.58
C THR A 155 -23.64 0.72 20.73
N ALA A 156 -23.91 -0.57 20.48
CA ALA A 156 -25.02 -1.03 19.64
C ALA A 156 -25.15 -0.24 18.31
N SER A 157 -24.02 0.01 17.63
CA SER A 157 -23.95 0.67 16.31
C SER A 157 -25.03 0.12 15.37
N GLU A 158 -25.53 0.84 14.37
CA GLU A 158 -26.39 0.22 13.34
C GLU A 158 -25.55 -0.41 12.22
N GLN A 159 -24.40 0.20 11.90
CA GLN A 159 -23.42 -0.38 10.99
C GLN A 159 -22.85 -1.67 11.59
N ARG A 160 -22.77 -2.71 10.75
CA ARG A 160 -22.31 -4.06 11.12
C ARG A 160 -21.01 -4.46 10.43
N VAL A 161 -20.77 -3.98 9.22
CA VAL A 161 -19.56 -4.30 8.45
C VAL A 161 -18.69 -3.06 8.40
N PHE A 162 -17.44 -3.21 8.81
CA PHE A 162 -16.45 -2.15 8.85
C PHE A 162 -15.22 -2.54 8.04
N SER A 163 -14.48 -1.53 7.61
CA SER A 163 -13.21 -1.62 6.90
C SER A 163 -12.07 -1.10 7.78
N MET A 164 -10.83 -1.27 7.34
CA MET A 164 -9.69 -0.64 8.01
C MET A 164 -9.70 0.90 7.91
N ILE A 165 -10.46 1.48 6.95
CA ILE A 165 -10.69 2.93 6.90
C ILE A 165 -11.59 3.39 8.04
N ASP A 166 -12.60 2.60 8.41
CA ASP A 166 -13.47 2.92 9.55
C ASP A 166 -12.69 2.85 10.87
N VAL A 167 -11.76 1.90 10.98
CA VAL A 167 -10.81 1.81 12.12
C VAL A 167 -9.94 3.07 12.17
N LEU A 168 -9.33 3.47 11.05
CA LEU A 168 -8.50 4.69 10.98
C LEU A 168 -9.29 5.96 11.36
N ARG A 169 -10.52 6.11 10.89
CA ARG A 169 -11.38 7.28 11.17
C ARG A 169 -11.80 7.38 12.63
N ALA A 170 -11.82 6.28 13.36
CA ALA A 170 -12.12 6.30 14.79
C ALA A 170 -11.02 6.97 15.63
N GLY A 171 -9.84 7.22 15.04
CA GLY A 171 -8.68 7.77 15.73
C GLY A 171 -7.80 6.69 16.36
N ALA A 172 -6.70 7.13 17.00
CA ALA A 172 -5.79 6.21 17.68
C ALA A 172 -6.53 5.50 18.82
N MET A 173 -6.70 4.19 18.66
CA MET A 173 -7.06 3.22 19.69
C MET A 173 -5.98 2.15 19.71
#